data_AF-A0A183FYB4-F1
#
_entry.id   AF-A0A183FYB4-F1
#
_cell.length_a   1.000
_cell.length_b   1.000
_cell.length_c   1.000
_cell.angle_alpha   90.00
_cell.angle_beta   90.00
_cell.angle_gamma   90.00
#
_symmetry.space_group_name_H-M   'P 1'
#
loop_
_entity.id
_entity.type
_entity.pdbx_description
1 polymer ?
#
loop_
_entity_poly.entity_id
_entity_poly.type
_entity_poly.pdbx_seq_one_letter_code
_entity_poly.pdbx_strand_id
1 'polypeptide(L)'
;MRSLCFGVILLALGSRFVASFDLDGCLRGPLLIETAKSNMPLRERIREDLSFSGADGTVVGVLVINKHRNDSVYAGYAERRKGRYAVAFEFDPDHDPTGSLRSISFDKFFNYLTCKQF
;
A
#
# COMPACT_ATOMS: atom_id res chain seq x y z
N MET A 1 -7.07 53.40 -18.26
CA MET A 1 -6.22 53.03 -17.11
C MET A 1 -7.13 52.54 -15.97
N ARG A 2 -6.68 51.50 -15.25
CA ARG A 2 -7.37 50.68 -14.22
C ARG A 2 -8.30 49.60 -14.79
N SER A 3 -8.30 48.35 -14.34
CA SER A 3 -7.41 47.59 -13.45
C SER A 3 -7.92 46.14 -13.46
N LEU A 4 -7.06 45.21 -13.86
CA LEU A 4 -6.81 43.87 -13.32
C LEU A 4 -7.99 42.98 -12.83
N CYS A 5 -8.10 41.83 -13.50
CA CYS A 5 -8.15 40.50 -12.87
C CYS A 5 -9.32 40.17 -11.90
N PHE A 6 -10.54 40.10 -12.43
CA PHE A 6 -11.59 39.20 -11.94
C PHE A 6 -11.62 37.98 -12.87
N GLY A 7 -11.34 36.75 -12.49
CA GLY A 7 -11.18 36.14 -11.20
C GLY A 7 -11.25 34.66 -11.52
N VAL A 8 -10.09 34.03 -11.69
CA VAL A 8 -9.89 32.59 -11.92
C VAL A 8 -10.22 31.80 -10.64
N ILE A 9 -11.27 32.20 -9.92
CA ILE A 9 -11.66 31.75 -8.58
C ILE A 9 -12.91 30.87 -8.69
N LEU A 10 -12.95 29.98 -9.68
CA LEU A 10 -13.97 28.94 -9.78
C LEU A 10 -13.37 27.53 -10.03
N LEU A 11 -12.05 27.38 -9.93
CA LEU A 11 -11.35 26.10 -10.09
C LEU A 11 -10.77 25.54 -8.76
N ALA A 12 -11.20 26.07 -7.61
CA ALA A 12 -10.68 25.67 -6.30
C ALA A 12 -11.63 24.82 -5.43
N LEU A 13 -12.85 24.48 -5.90
CA LEU A 13 -13.81 23.71 -5.07
C LEU A 13 -13.94 22.21 -5.44
N GLY A 14 -13.14 21.70 -6.38
CA GLY A 14 -13.20 20.28 -6.78
C GLY A 14 -12.06 19.40 -6.25
N SER A 15 -11.10 19.96 -5.52
CA SER A 15 -9.89 19.22 -5.15
C SER A 15 -9.84 18.95 -3.65
N ARG A 16 -9.74 17.66 -3.33
CA ARG A 16 -9.32 17.08 -2.04
C ARG A 16 -10.43 16.87 -1.00
N PHE A 17 -11.43 16.08 -1.37
CA PHE A 17 -11.77 14.95 -0.47
C PHE A 17 -10.78 13.81 -0.74
N VAL A 18 -9.51 14.04 -0.41
CA VAL A 18 -8.74 12.93 0.14
C VAL A 18 -9.32 12.85 1.54
N ALA A 19 -10.29 11.96 1.73
CA ALA A 19 -10.52 11.45 3.07
C ALA A 19 -9.16 10.87 3.47
N SER A 20 -8.35 11.67 4.17
CA SER A 20 -7.38 11.11 5.08
C SER A 20 -8.25 10.25 5.98
N PHE A 21 -8.30 8.95 5.69
CA PHE A 21 -8.45 8.02 6.79
C PHE A 21 -7.32 8.42 7.71
N ASP A 22 -7.69 9.18 8.74
CA ASP A 22 -6.85 9.44 9.87
C ASP A 22 -6.52 8.02 10.35
N LEU A 23 -5.35 7.53 9.95
CA LEU A 23 -4.71 6.44 10.65
C LEU A 23 -4.16 7.06 11.94
N ASP A 24 -5.07 7.69 12.70
CA ASP A 24 -4.86 8.13 14.05
C ASP A 24 -4.32 6.90 14.76
N GLY A 25 -3.03 6.96 15.06
CA GLY A 25 -2.30 5.87 15.68
C GLY A 25 -2.01 4.64 14.81
N CYS A 26 -1.52 4.75 13.56
CA CYS A 26 -0.76 3.63 12.98
C CYS A 26 0.75 3.74 13.26
N LEU A 27 1.39 2.60 13.50
CA LEU A 27 2.84 2.41 13.49
C LEU A 27 3.25 1.61 12.27
N ARG A 28 4.43 1.90 11.74
CA ARG A 28 5.03 1.21 10.60
C ARG A 28 6.41 0.69 10.99
N GLY A 29 6.72 -0.52 10.57
CA GLY A 29 8.04 -1.11 10.68
C GLY A 29 8.99 -0.74 9.55
N PRO A 30 10.18 -1.38 9.54
CA PRO A 30 11.13 -1.17 8.46
C PRO A 30 10.51 -1.57 7.12
N LEU A 31 10.94 -0.87 6.07
CA LEU A 31 10.69 -1.32 4.70
C LEU A 31 11.54 -2.56 4.44
N LEU A 32 10.88 -3.62 4.03
CA LEU A 32 11.53 -4.84 3.55
C LEU A 32 11.48 -4.81 2.03
N ILE A 33 12.64 -4.68 1.39
CA ILE A 33 12.76 -4.77 -0.06
C ILE A 33 13.43 -6.09 -0.37
N GLU A 34 12.67 -7.01 -0.92
CA GLU A 34 13.14 -8.35 -1.24
C GLU A 34 12.99 -8.61 -2.75
N THR A 35 13.97 -9.30 -3.32
CA THR A 35 13.74 -9.89 -4.64
C THR A 35 12.76 -11.04 -4.45
N ALA A 36 11.74 -11.18 -5.29
CA ALA A 36 10.74 -12.22 -5.11
C ALA A 36 11.28 -13.66 -5.18
N LYS A 37 12.55 -13.82 -5.58
CA LYS A 37 13.31 -15.08 -5.52
C LYS A 37 13.68 -15.52 -4.10
N SER A 38 13.76 -14.61 -3.14
CA SER A 38 14.19 -14.94 -1.76
C SER A 38 13.06 -15.51 -0.90
N ASN A 39 11.80 -15.43 -1.35
CA ASN A 39 10.64 -15.86 -0.57
C ASN A 39 9.63 -16.64 -1.45
N MET A 40 9.94 -17.91 -1.71
CA MET A 40 9.11 -18.78 -2.57
C MET A 40 7.67 -18.96 -2.04
N PRO A 41 7.42 -19.17 -0.73
CA PRO A 41 6.05 -19.34 -0.23
C PRO A 41 5.16 -18.10 -0.41
N LEU A 42 5.72 -16.90 -0.25
CA LEU A 42 4.98 -15.65 -0.51
C LEU A 42 4.65 -15.51 -2.00
N ARG A 43 5.59 -15.90 -2.86
CA ARG A 43 5.40 -15.86 -4.32
C ARG A 43 4.28 -16.79 -4.79
N GLU A 44 4.22 -18.01 -4.28
CA GLU A 44 3.16 -18.97 -4.60
C GLU A 44 1.80 -18.40 -4.23
N ARG A 45 1.66 -17.84 -3.02
CA ARG A 45 0.44 -17.17 -2.60
C ARG A 45 0.05 -15.97 -3.46
N ILE A 46 1.00 -15.11 -3.86
CA ILE A 46 0.70 -13.99 -4.77
C ILE A 46 0.18 -14.50 -6.12
N ARG A 47 0.69 -15.63 -6.61
CA ARG A 47 0.23 -16.22 -7.87
C ARG A 47 -1.15 -16.87 -7.72
N GLU A 48 -1.39 -17.57 -6.62
CA GLU A 48 -2.63 -18.31 -6.37
C GLU A 48 -3.76 -17.37 -5.99
N ASP A 49 -3.59 -16.57 -4.94
CA ASP A 49 -4.64 -15.73 -4.37
C ASP A 49 -4.95 -14.50 -5.24
N LEU A 50 -3.92 -13.95 -5.91
CA LEU A 50 -4.05 -12.72 -6.69
C LEU A 50 -3.99 -12.96 -8.20
N SER A 51 -3.85 -14.22 -8.64
CA SER A 51 -3.67 -14.57 -10.06
C SER A 51 -2.53 -13.80 -10.73
N PHE A 52 -1.51 -13.38 -9.96
CA PHE A 52 -0.47 -12.46 -10.42
C PHE A 52 0.85 -13.19 -10.72
N SER A 53 1.05 -13.51 -12.01
CA SER A 53 2.29 -14.14 -12.51
C SER A 53 3.52 -13.24 -12.47
N GLY A 54 3.37 -11.95 -12.14
CA GLY A 54 4.46 -10.98 -11.99
C GLY A 54 5.27 -11.13 -10.70
N ALA A 55 4.88 -12.04 -9.81
CA ALA A 55 5.53 -12.32 -8.53
C ALA A 55 6.98 -12.83 -8.64
N ASP A 56 7.61 -12.87 -9.81
CA ASP A 56 9.04 -13.19 -9.99
C ASP A 56 9.97 -11.95 -9.97
N GLY A 57 9.41 -10.74 -9.84
CA GLY A 57 10.18 -9.49 -9.79
C GLY A 57 10.58 -9.08 -8.38
N THR A 58 10.27 -7.84 -8.00
CA THR A 58 10.61 -7.29 -6.67
C THR A 58 9.35 -7.24 -5.82
N VAL A 59 9.48 -7.63 -4.55
CA VAL A 59 8.42 -7.46 -3.55
C VAL A 59 8.92 -6.47 -2.50
N VAL A 60 8.14 -5.42 -2.27
CA VAL A 60 8.39 -4.43 -1.22
C VAL A 60 7.28 -4.55 -0.19
N GLY A 61 7.63 -4.77 1.07
CA GLY A 61 6.67 -4.94 2.14
C GLY A 61 6.95 -4.08 3.36
N VAL A 62 5.91 -3.90 4.17
CA VAL A 62 5.97 -3.19 5.45
C VAL A 62 4.98 -3.82 6.42
N LEU A 63 5.41 -4.00 7.67
CA LEU A 63 4.48 -4.32 8.75
C LEU A 63 3.87 -3.02 9.27
N VAL A 64 2.55 -2.99 9.36
CA VAL A 64 1.77 -1.87 9.90
C VAL A 64 1.02 -2.37 11.12
N ILE A 65 1.07 -1.61 12.21
CA ILE A 65 0.37 -1.93 13.46
C ILE A 65 -0.63 -0.84 13.74
N ASN A 66 -1.90 -1.22 13.94
CA ASN A 66 -2.92 -0.30 14.42
C ASN A 66 -2.79 -0.14 15.96
N LYS A 67 -2.45 1.04 16.46
CA LYS A 67 -2.28 1.29 17.91
C LYS A 67 -3.58 1.13 18.71
N HIS A 68 -4.74 1.25 18.08
CA HIS A 68 -6.03 1.19 18.77
C HIS A 68 -6.59 -0.23 18.87
N ARG A 69 -6.29 -1.08 17.89
CA ARG A 69 -6.80 -2.46 17.84
C ARG A 69 -5.74 -3.53 18.08
N ASN A 70 -4.46 -3.15 18.09
CA ASN A 70 -3.31 -4.05 18.15
C ASN A 70 -3.28 -5.08 17.00
N ASP A 71 -4.03 -4.83 15.93
CA ASP A 71 -4.00 -5.62 14.70
C ASP A 71 -2.74 -5.23 13.92
N SER A 72 -1.92 -6.21 13.55
CA SER A 72 -0.87 -6.01 12.58
C SER A 72 -1.29 -6.45 11.19
N VAL A 73 -0.79 -5.75 10.18
CA VAL A 73 -1.05 -5.99 8.77
C VAL A 73 0.28 -5.95 8.06
N TYR A 74 0.62 -7.02 7.35
CA TYR A 74 1.69 -6.95 6.36
C TYR A 74 1.11 -6.40 5.07
N ALA A 75 1.57 -5.21 4.67
CA ALA A 75 1.21 -4.62 3.39
C ALA A 75 2.38 -4.78 2.42
N GLY A 76 2.11 -5.30 1.23
CA GLY A 76 3.09 -5.62 0.21
C GLY A 76 2.75 -5.02 -1.16
N TYR A 77 3.78 -4.81 -1.94
CA TYR A 77 3.74 -4.41 -3.34
C TYR A 77 4.62 -5.37 -4.13
N ALA A 78 4.06 -6.05 -5.13
CA ALA A 78 4.79 -6.97 -6.01
C ALA A 78 4.80 -6.44 -7.44
N GLU A 79 5.99 -6.28 -8.01
CA GLU A 79 6.20 -5.81 -9.38
C GLU A 79 6.78 -6.90 -10.27
N ARG A 80 6.42 -6.89 -11.55
CA ARG A 80 7.06 -7.75 -12.57
C ARG A 80 8.45 -7.21 -12.95
N ARG A 81 9.45 -8.10 -13.04
CA ARG A 81 10.87 -7.82 -13.41
C ARG A 81 11.09 -6.98 -14.70
N LYS A 82 10.07 -6.78 -15.54
CA LYS A 82 10.11 -6.05 -16.82
C LYS A 82 8.76 -5.38 -17.20
N GLY A 83 7.86 -5.12 -16.26
CA GLY A 83 6.47 -4.74 -16.58
C GLY A 83 6.00 -3.47 -15.89
N ARG A 84 5.04 -2.77 -16.51
CA ARG A 84 4.26 -1.66 -15.91
C ARG A 84 3.11 -2.14 -15.03
N TYR A 85 3.15 -3.40 -14.61
CA TYR A 85 2.07 -4.05 -13.87
C TYR A 85 2.60 -4.51 -12.52
N ALA A 86 1.92 -4.05 -11.48
CA ALA A 86 2.17 -4.42 -10.11
C ALA A 86 0.85 -4.76 -9.42
N VAL A 87 0.94 -5.39 -8.26
CA VAL A 87 -0.19 -5.61 -7.38
C VAL A 87 0.19 -5.17 -5.98
N ALA A 88 -0.68 -4.42 -5.34
CA ALA A 88 -0.59 -4.14 -3.91
C ALA A 88 -1.51 -5.12 -3.17
N PHE A 89 -1.04 -5.65 -2.06
CA PHE A 89 -1.76 -6.64 -1.28
C PHE A 89 -1.55 -6.42 0.22
N GLU A 90 -2.41 -7.02 1.02
CA GLU A 90 -2.25 -7.11 2.46
C GLU A 90 -2.61 -8.50 2.97
N PHE A 91 -2.04 -8.88 4.11
CA PHE A 91 -2.54 -10.00 4.91
C PHE A 91 -2.37 -9.69 6.40
N ASP A 92 -3.20 -10.32 7.22
CA ASP A 92 -3.19 -10.19 8.68
C ASP A 92 -2.37 -11.33 9.28
N PRO A 93 -1.10 -11.11 9.67
CA PRO A 93 -0.27 -12.17 10.25
C PRO A 93 -0.72 -12.62 11.64
N ASP A 94 -1.54 -11.84 12.36
CA ASP A 94 -1.96 -12.17 13.73
C ASP A 94 -3.17 -13.11 13.74
N HIS A 95 -4.12 -12.90 12.82
CA HIS A 95 -5.36 -13.69 12.74
C HIS A 95 -5.38 -14.69 11.58
N ASP A 96 -4.55 -14.49 10.55
CA ASP A 96 -4.41 -15.40 9.42
C ASP A 96 -2.91 -15.58 9.07
N PRO A 97 -2.14 -16.31 9.91
CA PRO A 97 -0.70 -16.51 9.71
C PRO A 97 -0.38 -17.31 8.43
N THR A 98 -1.36 -18.09 7.94
CA THR A 98 -1.31 -18.78 6.65
C THR A 98 -1.71 -17.88 5.48
N GLY A 99 -1.90 -16.59 5.73
CA GLY A 99 -3.11 -15.96 5.26
C GLY A 99 -3.27 -15.63 3.80
N SER A 100 -4.52 -15.76 3.42
CA SER A 100 -5.05 -15.39 2.12
C SER A 100 -4.68 -13.94 1.81
N LEU A 101 -3.96 -13.75 0.72
CA LEU A 101 -3.56 -12.41 0.30
C LEU A 101 -4.79 -11.68 -0.24
N ARG A 102 -4.99 -10.46 0.22
CA ARG A 102 -6.07 -9.60 -0.27
C ARG A 102 -5.50 -8.48 -1.11
N SER A 103 -6.00 -8.35 -2.33
CA SER A 103 -5.66 -7.20 -3.18
C SER A 103 -6.15 -5.91 -2.54
N ILE A 104 -5.31 -4.87 -2.57
CA ILE A 104 -5.64 -3.52 -2.13
C ILE A 104 -5.30 -2.49 -3.21
N SER A 105 -5.84 -1.28 -3.09
CA SER A 105 -5.43 -0.18 -3.95
C SER A 105 -3.99 0.26 -3.65
N PHE A 106 -3.29 0.77 -4.67
CA PHE A 106 -1.97 1.37 -4.48
C PHE A 106 -2.01 2.52 -3.49
N ASP A 107 -3.05 3.36 -3.55
CA ASP A 107 -3.23 4.47 -2.60
C ASP A 107 -3.26 3.98 -1.15
N LYS A 108 -3.92 2.85 -0.88
CA LYS A 108 -3.95 2.25 0.45
C LYS A 108 -2.55 1.79 0.88
N PHE A 109 -1.79 1.15 -0.01
CA PHE A 109 -0.40 0.79 0.27
C PHE A 109 0.49 2.01 0.53
N PHE A 110 0.38 3.07 -0.26
CA PHE A 110 1.14 4.31 -0.03
C PHE A 110 0.74 4.98 1.29
N ASN A 111 -0.54 4.96 1.65
CA ASN A 111 -0.99 5.46 2.95
C ASN A 111 -0.32 4.69 4.10
N TYR A 112 -0.14 3.38 3.98
CA TYR A 112 0.62 2.60 4.97
C TYR A 112 2.09 3.02 5.09
N LEU A 113 2.70 3.48 4.00
CA LEU A 113 4.07 4.03 4.05
C LEU A 113 4.13 5.36 4.80
N THR A 114 3.02 6.09 4.91
CA THR A 114 2.94 7.36 5.66
C THR A 114 2.72 7.18 7.16
N CYS A 115 2.53 5.94 7.65
CA CYS A 115 2.42 5.65 9.07
C CYS A 115 3.66 6.07 9.85
N LYS A 116 3.47 6.45 11.12
CA LYS A 116 4.58 6.81 12.02
C LYS A 116 5.50 5.59 12.17
N GLN A 117 6.80 5.77 12.00
CA GLN A 117 7.74 4.69 12.26
C GLN A 117 7.75 4.37 13.76
N PHE A 118 7.75 3.08 14.12
CA PHE A 118 7.92 2.64 15.51
C PHE A 118 9.36 2.77 16.00
#